data_AF-A0A972VIU5-F1
#
_entry.id   AF-A0A972VIU5-F1
#
_cell.length_a   1.000
_cell.length_b   1.000
_cell.length_c   1.000
_cell.angle_alpha   90.00
_cell.angle_beta   90.00
_cell.angle_gamma   90.00
#
_symmetry.space_group_name_H-M   'P 1'
#
loop_
_entity.id
_entity.type
_entity.pdbx_description
1 polymer ?
#
loop_
_entity_poly.entity_id
_entity_poly.type
_entity_poly.pdbx_seq_one_letter_code
_entity_poly.pdbx_strand_id
1 'polypeptide(L)'
;MQDKHISRRTFIQRTVAASAAVSIPTIVPSTVFGAEAPSNRVNVGQIGCGNIGNYHTNYLNQMSDVRVVAVCDAYKSRRDAKAAVYNKHYGGTNFTKAHADFRDLIARPDVDAVFVGAHDNWHTPMSIAAARAGKDVYCQKPLSLDLGRTKLLRKAVND
;
A
#
# COMPACT_ATOMS: atom_id res chain seq x y z
N MET A 1 4.84 -44.88 -46.04
CA MET A 1 4.96 -44.42 -44.64
C MET A 1 5.90 -43.22 -44.65
N GLN A 2 5.39 -42.02 -44.33
CA GLN A 2 6.16 -40.77 -44.44
C GLN A 2 6.74 -40.41 -43.07
N ASP A 3 8.06 -40.43 -42.95
CA ASP A 3 8.76 -40.09 -41.71
C ASP A 3 8.53 -38.62 -41.36
N LYS A 4 7.76 -38.37 -40.29
CA LYS A 4 7.60 -37.02 -39.71
C LYS A 4 8.87 -36.66 -38.96
N HIS A 5 9.82 -36.06 -39.68
CA HIS A 5 11.07 -35.57 -39.11
C HIS A 5 10.78 -34.43 -38.11
N ILE A 6 10.86 -34.71 -36.81
CA ILE A 6 10.71 -33.69 -35.76
C ILE A 6 11.95 -32.80 -35.76
N SER A 7 11.77 -31.51 -36.05
CA SER A 7 12.89 -30.56 -35.99
C SER A 7 13.33 -30.31 -34.54
N ARG A 8 14.64 -30.10 -34.32
CA ARG A 8 15.20 -29.77 -32.99
C ARG A 8 14.49 -28.59 -32.33
N ARG A 9 14.07 -27.60 -33.12
CA ARG A 9 13.32 -26.43 -32.65
C ARG A 9 11.95 -26.81 -32.10
N THR A 10 11.24 -27.68 -32.82
CA THR A 10 9.93 -28.20 -32.41
C THR A 10 10.04 -29.06 -31.15
N PHE A 11 11.13 -29.82 -31.00
CA PHE A 11 11.41 -30.59 -29.79
C PHE A 11 11.64 -29.66 -28.58
N ILE A 12 12.54 -28.68 -28.69
CA ILE A 12 12.81 -27.72 -27.60
C ILE A 12 11.55 -26.94 -27.22
N GLN A 13 10.78 -26.45 -28.19
CA GLN A 13 9.52 -25.74 -27.93
C GLN A 13 8.51 -26.61 -27.17
N ARG A 14 8.41 -27.89 -27.53
CA ARG A 14 7.52 -28.84 -26.83
C ARG A 14 8.02 -29.19 -25.43
N THR A 15 9.32 -29.36 -25.25
CA THR A 15 9.93 -29.68 -23.95
C THR A 15 9.79 -28.51 -22.98
N VAL A 16 9.97 -27.26 -23.44
CA VAL A 16 9.79 -26.04 -22.61
C VAL A 16 8.33 -25.84 -22.21
N ALA A 17 7.38 -26.09 -23.12
CA ALA A 17 5.96 -25.99 -22.80
C ALA A 17 5.53 -27.07 -21.79
N ALA A 18 6.04 -28.30 -21.94
CA ALA A 18 5.75 -29.40 -21.02
C ALA A 18 6.35 -29.18 -19.62
N SER A 19 7.56 -28.63 -19.52
CA SER A 19 8.18 -28.33 -18.22
C SER A 19 7.51 -27.17 -17.49
N ALA A 20 7.03 -26.16 -18.21
CA ALA A 20 6.28 -25.04 -17.63
C ALA A 20 4.98 -25.48 -16.94
N ALA A 21 4.29 -26.48 -17.48
CA ALA A 21 3.06 -27.03 -16.90
C ALA A 21 3.30 -27.80 -15.59
N VAL A 22 4.47 -28.40 -15.42
CA VAL A 22 4.86 -29.14 -14.20
C VAL A 22 5.33 -28.18 -13.09
N SER A 23 5.79 -26.98 -13.46
CA SER A 23 6.30 -25.98 -12.52
C SER A 23 5.24 -25.10 -11.85
N ILE A 24 3.98 -25.16 -12.30
CA ILE A 24 2.88 -24.42 -11.65
C ILE A 24 2.45 -25.23 -10.41
N PRO A 25 2.51 -24.66 -9.19
CA PRO A 25 2.05 -25.36 -8.00
C PRO A 25 0.56 -25.71 -8.17
N THR A 26 0.25 -26.99 -8.24
CA THR A 26 -1.11 -27.51 -8.46
C THR A 26 -1.95 -27.51 -7.18
N ILE A 27 -1.31 -27.32 -6.02
CA ILE A 27 -1.95 -27.21 -4.72
C ILE A 27 -1.60 -25.83 -4.16
N VAL A 28 -2.54 -24.91 -4.29
CA VAL A 28 -2.44 -23.55 -3.75
C VAL A 28 -3.54 -23.40 -2.70
N PRO A 29 -3.25 -22.95 -1.47
CA PRO A 29 -4.28 -22.75 -0.45
C PRO A 29 -5.39 -21.83 -0.95
N SER A 30 -6.63 -22.08 -0.55
CA SER A 30 -7.77 -21.20 -0.89
C SER A 30 -7.57 -19.76 -0.40
N THR A 31 -6.73 -19.56 0.61
CA THR A 31 -6.30 -18.25 1.11
C THR A 31 -5.44 -17.45 0.12
N VAL A 32 -4.94 -18.05 -0.96
CA VAL A 32 -4.15 -17.36 -1.99
C VAL A 32 -5.04 -16.71 -3.06
N PHE A 33 -6.21 -17.28 -3.35
CA PHE A 33 -7.12 -16.78 -4.38
C PHE A 33 -8.54 -16.44 -3.87
N GLY A 34 -8.79 -16.60 -2.57
CA GLY A 34 -10.08 -16.29 -1.93
C GLY A 34 -10.27 -14.81 -1.60
N ALA A 35 -11.41 -14.46 -1.00
CA ALA A 35 -11.73 -13.09 -0.58
C ALA A 35 -10.64 -12.49 0.33
N GLU A 36 -10.04 -13.30 1.20
CA GLU A 36 -8.97 -12.93 2.13
C GLU A 36 -7.55 -13.00 1.52
N ALA A 37 -7.44 -13.09 0.19
CA ALA A 37 -6.15 -13.15 -0.49
C ALA A 37 -5.27 -11.94 -0.12
N PRO A 38 -3.96 -12.13 0.12
CA PRO A 38 -3.05 -11.02 0.41
C PRO A 38 -3.03 -9.93 -0.68
N SER A 39 -3.41 -10.25 -1.91
CA SER A 39 -3.54 -9.30 -3.02
C SER A 39 -4.75 -8.37 -2.90
N ASN A 40 -5.78 -8.74 -2.12
CA ASN A 40 -7.00 -7.97 -1.97
C ASN A 40 -6.91 -6.93 -0.84
N ARG A 41 -5.79 -6.89 -0.10
CA ARG A 41 -5.61 -5.96 1.01
C ARG A 41 -5.01 -4.64 0.55
N VAL A 42 -5.60 -3.54 1.01
CA VAL A 42 -5.13 -2.18 0.75
C VAL A 42 -3.90 -1.87 1.60
N ASN A 43 -2.80 -1.52 0.94
CA ASN A 43 -1.58 -1.06 1.60
C ASN A 43 -1.68 0.44 1.88
N VAL A 44 -1.73 0.78 3.16
CA VAL A 44 -1.92 2.15 3.63
C VAL A 44 -0.60 2.76 4.11
N GLY A 45 -0.38 4.01 3.73
CA GLY A 45 0.61 4.88 4.34
C GLY A 45 -0.02 5.83 5.36
N GLN A 46 0.40 5.78 6.62
CA GLN A 46 -0.07 6.69 7.66
C GLN A 46 0.81 7.94 7.76
N ILE A 47 0.24 9.12 7.52
CA ILE A 47 0.92 10.41 7.66
C ILE A 47 0.40 11.12 8.92
N GLY A 48 1.30 11.35 9.87
CA GLY A 48 0.99 11.87 11.21
C GLY A 48 0.96 10.76 12.26
N CYS A 49 1.91 10.82 13.19
CA CYS A 49 2.12 9.86 14.28
C CYS A 49 1.88 10.50 15.67
N GLY A 50 1.11 11.60 15.72
CA GLY A 50 0.67 12.26 16.95
C GLY A 50 -0.58 11.62 17.57
N ASN A 51 -1.30 12.37 18.42
CA ASN A 51 -2.45 11.85 19.18
C ASN A 51 -3.52 11.19 18.29
N ILE A 52 -3.97 11.87 17.23
CA ILE A 52 -5.00 11.33 16.34
C ILE A 52 -4.49 10.13 15.55
N GLY A 53 -3.25 10.18 15.05
CA GLY A 53 -2.60 9.04 14.40
C GLY A 53 -2.45 7.83 15.33
N ASN A 54 -2.20 8.06 16.63
CA ASN A 54 -2.14 7.00 17.64
C ASN A 54 -3.52 6.40 17.92
N TYR A 55 -4.56 7.23 18.01
CA TYR A 55 -5.93 6.76 18.19
C TYR A 55 -6.39 5.85 17.04
N HIS A 56 -6.01 6.18 15.80
CA HIS A 56 -6.41 5.40 14.62
C HIS A 56 -5.63 4.09 14.43
N THR A 57 -4.49 3.92 15.09
CA THR A 57 -3.70 2.69 14.99
C THR A 57 -4.50 1.45 15.41
N ASN A 58 -5.33 1.55 16.45
CA ASN A 58 -6.14 0.41 16.89
C ASN A 58 -7.19 0.03 15.84
N TYR A 59 -7.83 1.01 15.21
CA TYR A 59 -8.82 0.75 14.16
C TYR A 59 -8.17 0.17 12.91
N LEU A 60 -7.03 0.72 12.47
CA LEU A 60 -6.30 0.21 11.31
C LEU A 60 -5.80 -1.23 11.52
N ASN A 61 -5.39 -1.60 12.75
CA ASN A 61 -4.96 -2.96 13.08
C ASN A 61 -6.11 -3.97 13.17
N GLN A 62 -7.36 -3.52 13.27
CA GLN A 62 -8.53 -4.40 13.35
C GLN A 62 -9.13 -4.70 11.96
N MET A 63 -8.74 -3.95 10.94
CA MET A 63 -9.19 -4.12 9.56
C MET A 63 -8.38 -5.23 8.88
N SER A 64 -9.02 -6.37 8.60
CA SER A 64 -8.35 -7.54 7.98
C SER A 64 -7.92 -7.28 6.52
N ASP A 65 -8.59 -6.34 5.86
CA ASP A 65 -8.38 -5.89 4.49
C ASP A 65 -7.39 -4.73 4.37
N VAL A 66 -6.79 -4.27 5.47
CA VAL A 66 -5.83 -3.15 5.48
C VAL A 66 -4.48 -3.57 6.03
N ARG A 67 -3.39 -3.03 5.47
CA ARG A 67 -2.03 -3.19 5.97
C ARG A 67 -1.28 -1.86 5.98
N VAL A 68 -0.71 -1.47 7.12
CA VAL A 68 0.09 -0.24 7.21
C VAL A 68 1.54 -0.52 6.86
N VAL A 69 1.92 -0.21 5.61
CA VAL A 69 3.27 -0.49 5.07
C VAL A 69 4.25 0.68 5.24
N ALA A 70 3.72 1.86 5.55
CA ALA A 70 4.49 3.09 5.69
C ALA A 70 3.93 3.98 6.79
N VAL A 71 4.79 4.67 7.52
CA VAL A 71 4.42 5.73 8.46
C VAL A 71 5.29 6.96 8.24
N CYS A 72 4.74 8.15 8.45
CA CYS A 72 5.46 9.41 8.30
C CYS A 72 5.18 10.36 9.46
N ASP A 73 6.22 10.99 9.98
CA ASP A 73 6.14 12.11 10.92
C ASP A 73 7.47 12.89 10.93
N ALA A 74 7.40 14.22 11.06
CA ALA A 74 8.59 15.06 11.17
C ALA A 74 9.43 14.72 12.42
N TYR A 75 8.76 14.35 13.52
CA TYR A 75 9.44 13.95 14.76
C TYR A 75 9.92 12.50 14.68
N LYS A 76 11.24 12.29 14.70
CA LYS A 76 11.87 10.95 14.60
C LYS A 76 11.33 9.98 15.64
N SER A 77 11.26 10.43 16.88
CA SER A 77 10.73 9.62 17.99
C SER A 77 9.31 9.12 17.73
N ARG A 78 8.45 9.93 17.10
CA ARG A 78 7.05 9.56 16.80
C ARG A 78 6.95 8.56 15.66
N ARG A 79 7.61 8.82 14.52
CA ARG A 79 7.56 7.91 13.36
C ARG A 79 8.20 6.56 13.66
N ASP A 80 9.31 6.53 14.40
CA ASP A 80 9.99 5.27 14.74
C ASP A 80 9.18 4.45 15.73
N ALA A 81 8.62 5.09 16.77
CA ALA A 81 7.74 4.41 17.72
C ALA A 81 6.49 3.87 17.01
N LYS A 82 5.90 4.63 16.09
CA LYS A 82 4.74 4.18 15.31
C LYS A 82 5.07 2.99 14.41
N ALA A 83 6.20 3.05 13.70
CA ALA A 83 6.66 1.92 12.88
C ALA A 83 6.88 0.67 13.75
N ALA A 84 7.49 0.82 14.93
CA ALA A 84 7.70 -0.30 15.86
C ALA A 84 6.38 -0.94 16.32
N VAL A 85 5.34 -0.14 16.58
CA VAL A 85 3.99 -0.65 16.95
C VAL A 85 3.41 -1.51 15.82
N TYR A 86 3.41 -1.02 14.58
CA TYR A 86 2.89 -1.79 13.45
C TYR A 86 3.75 -3.03 13.16
N ASN A 87 5.07 -2.89 13.19
CA ASN A 87 5.98 -4.00 13.00
C ASN A 87 5.73 -5.13 14.01
N LYS A 88 5.55 -4.78 15.30
CA LYS A 88 5.16 -5.74 16.33
C LYS A 88 3.81 -6.40 16.02
N HIS A 89 2.81 -5.64 15.59
CA HIS A 89 1.50 -6.17 15.21
C HIS A 89 1.60 -7.17 14.04
N TYR A 90 2.47 -6.90 13.06
CA TYR A 90 2.71 -7.79 11.91
C TYR A 90 3.77 -8.88 12.17
N GLY A 91 4.23 -9.06 13.42
CA GLY A 91 5.15 -10.13 13.80
C GLY A 91 6.60 -9.96 13.33
N GLY A 92 7.04 -8.73 13.03
CA GLY A 92 8.39 -8.47 12.54
C GLY A 92 8.97 -7.14 13.03
N THR A 93 10.07 -6.70 12.41
CA THR A 93 10.75 -5.42 12.72
C THR A 93 10.87 -4.49 11.51
N ASN A 94 10.49 -4.96 10.32
CA ASN A 94 10.88 -4.32 9.07
C ASN A 94 9.78 -4.25 8.00
N PHE A 95 8.53 -4.57 8.37
CA PHE A 95 7.38 -4.51 7.48
C PHE A 95 6.96 -3.06 7.21
N THR A 96 6.67 -2.29 8.27
CA THR A 96 6.30 -0.89 8.21
C THR A 96 7.55 -0.01 8.25
N LYS A 97 7.75 0.81 7.21
CA LYS A 97 8.89 1.73 7.11
C LYS A 97 8.53 3.13 7.59
N ALA A 98 9.41 3.72 8.40
CA ALA A 98 9.29 5.11 8.85
C ALA A 98 9.92 6.07 7.82
N HIS A 99 9.20 7.14 7.51
CA HIS A 99 9.60 8.21 6.59
C HIS A 99 9.60 9.56 7.31
N ALA A 100 10.58 10.41 7.00
CA ALA A 100 10.65 11.76 7.55
C ALA A 100 9.83 12.77 6.74
N ASP A 101 9.79 12.60 5.41
CA ASP A 101 8.95 13.39 4.49
C ASP A 101 7.80 12.50 3.96
N PHE A 102 6.60 13.08 3.91
CA PHE A 102 5.44 12.39 3.37
C PHE A 102 5.56 12.17 1.86
N ARG A 103 6.36 12.99 1.17
CA ARG A 103 6.63 12.86 -0.27
C ARG A 103 7.32 11.54 -0.59
N ASP A 104 8.25 11.11 0.25
CA ASP A 104 8.92 9.81 0.12
C ASP A 104 7.92 8.67 0.31
N LEU A 105 6.99 8.84 1.26
CA LEU A 105 5.93 7.86 1.52
C LEU A 105 4.95 7.74 0.35
N ILE A 106 4.47 8.85 -0.22
CA ILE A 106 3.50 8.80 -1.35
C ILE A 106 4.16 8.41 -2.68
N ALA A 107 5.48 8.58 -2.82
CA ALA A 107 6.22 8.12 -3.99
C ALA A 107 6.38 6.58 -4.04
N ARG A 108 6.06 5.89 -2.95
CA ARG A 108 6.17 4.43 -2.89
C ARG A 108 5.17 3.74 -3.83
N PRO A 109 5.62 2.77 -4.66
CA PRO A 109 4.73 2.03 -5.53
C PRO A 109 3.86 1.02 -4.79
N ASP A 110 4.26 0.59 -3.59
CA ASP A 110 3.55 -0.40 -2.77
C ASP A 110 2.51 0.21 -1.81
N VAL A 111 2.31 1.53 -1.86
CA VAL A 111 1.27 2.24 -1.11
C VAL A 111 0.09 2.49 -2.04
N ASP A 112 -1.09 2.00 -1.68
CA ASP A 112 -2.32 2.17 -2.45
C ASP A 112 -3.08 3.43 -2.00
N ALA A 113 -3.17 3.63 -0.68
CA ALA A 113 -3.91 4.71 -0.06
C ALA A 113 -3.13 5.38 1.08
N VAL A 114 -3.51 6.59 1.48
CA VAL A 114 -2.96 7.28 2.64
C VAL A 114 -4.02 7.64 3.67
N PHE A 115 -3.64 7.52 4.94
CA PHE A 115 -4.35 8.10 6.08
C PHE A 115 -3.62 9.39 6.49
N VAL A 116 -4.28 10.54 6.34
CA VAL A 116 -3.75 11.85 6.72
C VAL A 116 -4.33 12.25 8.08
N GLY A 117 -3.54 12.05 9.14
CA GLY A 117 -3.83 12.45 10.52
C GLY A 117 -2.77 13.39 11.10
N ALA A 118 -2.15 14.21 10.23
CA ALA A 118 -1.25 15.29 10.62
C ALA A 118 -2.02 16.48 11.24
N HIS A 119 -1.34 17.59 11.51
CA HIS A 119 -2.01 18.81 11.97
C HIS A 119 -2.88 19.41 10.85
N ASP A 120 -4.05 19.99 11.19
CA ASP A 120 -5.09 20.45 10.26
C ASP A 120 -4.58 21.35 9.11
N ASN A 121 -3.59 22.20 9.36
CA ASN A 121 -2.91 23.01 8.33
C ASN A 121 -2.35 22.18 7.16
N TRP A 122 -2.01 20.92 7.41
CA TRP A 122 -1.38 20.01 6.45
C TRP A 122 -2.36 19.05 5.76
N HIS A 123 -3.62 18.98 6.21
CA HIS A 123 -4.61 18.09 5.63
C HIS A 123 -4.79 18.28 4.12
N THR A 124 -5.13 19.50 3.70
CA THR A 124 -5.32 19.81 2.27
C THR A 124 -4.05 19.63 1.43
N PRO A 125 -2.88 20.21 1.77
CA PRO A 125 -1.70 20.07 0.91
C PRO A 125 -1.20 18.63 0.80
N MET A 126 -1.25 17.83 1.89
CA MET A 126 -0.87 16.42 1.83
C MET A 126 -1.89 15.61 1.02
N SER A 127 -3.19 15.87 1.17
CA SER A 127 -4.23 15.19 0.41
C SER A 127 -4.14 15.49 -1.08
N ILE A 128 -3.89 16.74 -1.48
CA ILE A 128 -3.66 17.11 -2.88
C ILE A 128 -2.43 16.39 -3.44
N ALA A 129 -1.34 16.37 -2.70
CA ALA A 129 -0.11 15.71 -3.13
C ALA A 129 -0.30 14.19 -3.30
N ALA A 130 -1.01 13.55 -2.38
CA ALA A 130 -1.33 12.13 -2.44
C ALA A 130 -2.25 11.80 -3.63
N ALA A 131 -3.33 12.57 -3.83
CA ALA A 131 -4.22 12.40 -4.98
C ALA A 131 -3.47 12.52 -6.31
N ARG A 132 -2.60 13.53 -6.44
CA ARG A 132 -1.74 13.71 -7.62
C ARG A 132 -0.72 12.59 -7.82
N ALA A 133 -0.32 11.91 -6.76
CA ALA A 133 0.52 10.72 -6.82
C ALA A 133 -0.27 9.44 -7.12
N GLY A 134 -1.56 9.55 -7.44
CA GLY A 134 -2.44 8.41 -7.73
C GLY A 134 -2.79 7.58 -6.51
N LYS A 135 -2.76 8.17 -5.30
CA LYS A 135 -3.09 7.49 -4.05
C LYS A 135 -4.50 7.87 -3.61
N ASP A 136 -5.26 6.88 -3.14
CA ASP A 136 -6.52 7.15 -2.45
C ASP A 136 -6.25 7.85 -1.10
N VAL A 137 -7.17 8.70 -0.65
CA VAL A 137 -6.95 9.56 0.52
C VAL A 137 -8.10 9.43 1.52
N TYR A 138 -7.77 8.98 2.72
CA TYR A 138 -8.55 9.23 3.92
C TYR A 138 -7.93 10.40 4.68
N CYS A 139 -8.67 11.50 4.85
CA CYS A 139 -8.19 12.68 5.57
C CYS A 139 -9.02 12.94 6.82
N GLN A 140 -8.35 13.22 7.94
CA GLN A 140 -9.03 13.52 9.19
C GLN A 140 -9.79 14.86 9.15
N LYS A 141 -10.80 14.95 10.02
CA LYS A 141 -11.53 16.19 10.27
C LYS A 141 -10.66 17.19 11.05
N PRO A 142 -10.82 18.50 10.81
CA PRO A 142 -11.52 19.10 9.67
C PRO A 142 -10.73 18.87 8.35
N LEU A 143 -11.42 18.59 7.24
CA LEU A 143 -10.78 18.33 5.95
C LEU A 143 -9.89 19.49 5.47
N SER A 144 -10.31 20.71 5.78
CA SER A 144 -9.61 21.94 5.41
C SER A 144 -9.97 23.07 6.36
N LEU A 145 -9.20 24.16 6.28
CA LEU A 145 -9.41 25.37 7.09
C LEU A 145 -10.21 26.45 6.38
N ASP A 146 -10.39 26.33 5.05
CA ASP A 146 -11.19 27.26 4.26
C ASP A 146 -11.79 26.60 3.01
N LEU A 147 -12.81 27.24 2.45
CA LEU A 147 -13.53 26.74 1.29
C LEU A 147 -12.68 26.78 0.01
N GLY A 148 -11.74 27.73 -0.11
CA GLY A 148 -10.85 27.83 -1.26
C GLY A 148 -9.95 26.61 -1.37
N ARG A 149 -9.28 26.24 -0.28
CA ARG A 149 -8.49 25.01 -0.15
C ARG A 149 -9.32 23.76 -0.39
N THR A 150 -10.56 23.72 0.11
CA THR A 150 -11.47 22.59 -0.13
C THR A 150 -11.78 22.43 -1.62
N LYS A 151 -12.04 23.53 -2.35
CA LYS A 151 -12.26 23.51 -3.80
C LYS A 151 -11.03 23.04 -4.58
N LEU A 152 -9.83 23.45 -4.16
CA LEU A 152 -8.57 22.97 -4.74
C LEU A 152 -8.38 21.47 -4.55
N LEU A 153 -8.68 20.95 -3.36
CA LEU A 153 -8.63 19.51 -3.11
C LEU A 153 -9.66 18.75 -3.95
N ARG A 154 -10.92 19.24 -4.00
CA ARG A 154 -11.94 18.65 -4.85
C ARG A 154 -11.48 18.58 -6.31
N LYS A 155 -10.88 19.65 -6.84
CA LYS A 155 -10.34 19.64 -8.20
C LYS A 155 -9.26 18.57 -8.36
N ALA A 156 -8.29 18.52 -7.45
CA ALA A 156 -7.19 17.55 -7.53
C ALA A 156 -7.62 16.07 -7.47
N VAL A 157 -8.78 15.76 -6.88
CA VAL A 157 -9.33 14.39 -6.83
C VAL A 157 -10.12 14.02 -8.09
N ASN A 158 -10.60 15.01 -8.85
CA ASN A 158 -11.40 14.79 -10.07
C ASN A 158 -10.59 14.99 -11.37
N ASP A 159 -9.31 15.36 -11.25
CA ASP A 159 -8.39 15.50 -12.38
C ASP A 159 -7.75 14.16 -12.71
#